data_AF-A0A835VMN7-F1
#
_entry.id   AF-A0A835VMN7-F1
#
_cell.length_a   1.000
_cell.length_b   1.000
_cell.length_c   1.000
_cell.angle_alpha   90.00
_cell.angle_beta   90.00
_cell.angle_gamma   90.00
#
_symmetry.space_group_name_H-M   'P 1'
#
loop_
_entity.id
_entity.type
_entity.pdbx_description
1 polymer ?
#
loop_
_entity_poly.entity_id
_entity_poly.type
_entity_poly.pdbx_seq_one_letter_code
_entity_poly.pdbx_strand_id
1 'polypeptide(L)'
;MKTEIKTAIILSVIIIGSVGGLSVGFSTLESPTEKIIGTITFEQGEFNIQKTSELTLPRYKKAPDLVGISHYINTTPEKLKEEIDGKVVLYDIWTYSCINCVRTLPYITSWNEKYSDDGLLIIGIHSPEFEFEKDSDNVRMAVEKYGITYPVVLDNEHETWKAFENNYWPRKYVADHEGYIRYDHIGEGAYEKTEEVIQKLLEERAQQLGLKVAAAESLVELDEFQHSNFKTPELYFGYKFAFGRNQLGNMEGFNPEQEVKYSIPDNLQQHNFYLDGTWKNLIGSMELVSETGSIKLPYHAKEVNIVTAKEAEITILIDGMPLTSEYEGNDVTLGKIMVTEPRLYNIISSKEAGTHLLELIISNPGFEIYTFTFG
;
A
#
# COMPACT_ATOMS: atom_id res chain seq x y z
N MET A 1 29.66 -4.24 -78.57
CA MET A 1 28.25 -3.90 -78.92
C MET A 1 27.70 -3.15 -77.71
N LYS A 2 27.69 -1.80 -77.68
CA LYS A 2 26.68 -0.89 -78.26
C LYS A 2 25.27 -1.28 -77.77
N THR A 3 24.49 -0.47 -77.03
CA THR A 3 24.47 1.01 -76.85
C THR A 3 23.44 1.42 -75.76
N GLU A 4 23.80 2.46 -74.98
CA GLU A 4 23.02 3.65 -74.50
C GLU A 4 21.71 3.47 -73.69
N ILE A 5 21.48 4.02 -72.48
CA ILE A 5 21.59 5.38 -71.87
C ILE A 5 20.63 6.43 -72.49
N LYS A 6 19.67 6.94 -71.68
CA LYS A 6 19.36 8.37 -71.39
C LYS A 6 18.15 8.50 -70.42
N THR A 7 18.33 8.96 -69.17
CA THR A 7 18.12 10.34 -68.65
C THR A 7 16.63 10.69 -68.48
N ALA A 8 16.08 11.05 -67.31
CA ALA A 8 16.25 12.36 -66.66
C ALA A 8 15.52 12.51 -65.29
N ILE A 9 16.19 13.19 -64.33
CA ILE A 9 15.73 14.31 -63.45
C ILE A 9 14.69 14.01 -62.34
N ILE A 10 15.13 13.88 -61.07
CA ILE A 10 15.12 14.88 -59.97
C ILE A 10 13.72 15.38 -59.56
N LEU A 11 13.25 14.95 -58.38
CA LEU A 11 12.67 15.81 -57.34
C LEU A 11 12.68 15.09 -55.98
N SER A 12 13.60 15.57 -55.14
CA SER A 12 13.63 15.68 -53.67
C SER A 12 12.22 15.71 -53.03
N VAL A 13 11.93 15.13 -51.86
CA VAL A 13 12.35 15.59 -50.51
C VAL A 13 11.87 14.57 -49.43
N ILE A 14 12.81 14.09 -48.62
CA ILE A 14 12.79 13.87 -47.15
C ILE A 14 11.47 13.41 -46.49
N ILE A 15 11.43 12.15 -46.03
CA ILE A 15 10.88 11.79 -44.70
C ILE A 15 11.86 10.77 -44.08
N ILE A 16 12.84 11.29 -43.32
CA ILE A 16 13.59 10.54 -42.31
C ILE A 16 13.24 11.20 -40.98
N GLY A 17 12.82 10.38 -40.01
CA GLY A 17 12.82 10.74 -38.59
C GLY A 17 11.49 10.50 -37.90
N SER A 18 11.29 9.31 -37.32
CA SER A 18 10.43 9.09 -36.15
C SER A 18 10.39 7.62 -35.73
N VAL A 19 11.45 7.10 -35.12
CA VAL A 19 11.34 6.14 -34.00
C VAL A 19 12.58 6.31 -33.13
N GLY A 20 12.44 7.01 -32.01
CA GLY A 20 13.51 7.15 -31.04
C GLY A 20 13.15 8.15 -29.94
N GLY A 21 12.86 7.64 -28.74
CA GLY A 21 12.91 8.39 -27.49
C GLY A 21 11.55 8.69 -26.84
N LEU A 22 11.15 7.85 -25.89
CA LEU A 22 10.22 8.21 -24.82
C LEU A 22 10.56 7.36 -23.58
N SER A 23 11.33 7.93 -22.65
CA SER A 23 11.29 7.65 -21.21
C SER A 23 12.48 8.27 -20.48
N VAL A 24 12.46 9.60 -20.27
CA VAL A 24 13.13 10.22 -19.12
C VAL A 24 12.33 11.47 -18.75
N GLY A 25 11.48 11.38 -17.72
CA GLY A 25 10.87 12.54 -17.08
C GLY A 25 11.70 12.90 -15.85
N PHE A 26 12.62 13.87 -16.00
CA PHE A 26 13.28 14.50 -14.86
C PHE A 26 12.50 15.75 -14.44
N SER A 27 12.32 15.83 -13.13
CA SER A 27 11.86 16.96 -12.33
C SER A 27 12.48 18.30 -12.70
N THR A 28 11.65 19.33 -12.89
CA THR A 28 12.05 20.73 -12.71
C THR A 28 10.97 21.48 -11.94
N LEU A 29 11.37 21.99 -10.77
CA LEU A 29 10.68 23.00 -9.97
C LEU A 29 10.34 24.22 -10.84
N GLU A 30 9.04 24.51 -11.01
CA GLU A 30 8.59 25.82 -11.46
C GLU A 30 7.98 26.58 -10.28
N SER A 31 8.68 27.63 -9.87
CA SER A 31 8.15 28.70 -9.03
C SER A 31 7.08 29.47 -9.83
N PRO A 32 5.94 29.86 -9.26
CA PRO A 32 4.89 30.53 -10.04
C PRO A 32 5.32 31.97 -10.34
N THR A 33 5.67 32.25 -11.59
CA THR A 33 5.76 33.62 -12.12
C THR A 33 4.34 34.15 -12.37
N GLU A 34 3.99 35.24 -11.69
CA GLU A 34 2.81 36.06 -11.94
C GLU A 34 2.74 36.48 -13.42
N LYS A 35 1.67 36.13 -14.13
CA LYS A 35 1.31 36.72 -15.42
C LYS A 35 0.28 37.81 -15.19
N ILE A 36 0.73 39.06 -15.20
CA ILE A 36 -0.12 40.24 -15.31
C ILE A 36 -0.62 40.31 -16.75
N ILE A 37 -1.93 40.13 -16.97
CA ILE A 37 -2.58 40.47 -18.24
C ILE A 37 -3.42 41.73 -17.98
N GLY A 38 -2.85 42.88 -18.33
CA GLY A 38 -3.55 44.17 -18.37
C GLY A 38 -3.29 44.83 -19.72
N THR A 39 -4.35 45.12 -20.47
CA THR A 39 -4.29 45.97 -21.66
C THR A 39 -4.07 47.41 -21.19
N ILE A 40 -2.97 48.05 -21.58
CA ILE A 40 -2.67 49.44 -21.21
C ILE A 40 -3.23 50.38 -22.28
N THR A 41 -4.28 51.12 -21.95
CA THR A 41 -4.66 52.35 -22.64
C THR A 41 -4.36 53.54 -21.73
N PHE A 42 -3.54 54.46 -22.21
CA PHE A 42 -3.13 55.65 -21.49
C PHE A 42 -4.11 56.80 -21.76
N GLU A 43 -4.92 57.17 -20.77
CA GLU A 43 -5.44 58.53 -20.61
C GLU A 43 -5.40 58.94 -19.13
N GLN A 44 -5.26 60.24 -18.91
CA GLN A 44 -4.86 60.89 -17.67
C GLN A 44 -5.88 60.70 -16.52
N GLY A 45 -5.40 60.38 -15.31
CA GLY A 45 -6.11 60.66 -14.05
C GLY A 45 -6.41 59.46 -13.14
N GLU A 46 -5.84 59.50 -11.93
CA GLU A 46 -6.22 58.81 -10.68
C GLU A 46 -6.57 57.30 -10.70
N PHE A 47 -5.69 56.47 -10.15
CA PHE A 47 -5.96 55.06 -9.87
C PHE A 47 -6.50 54.87 -8.45
N ASN A 48 -7.77 54.47 -8.36
CA ASN A 48 -8.43 54.06 -7.13
C ASN A 48 -8.33 52.53 -7.03
N ILE A 49 -7.56 52.00 -6.08
CA ILE A 49 -7.44 50.54 -5.89
C ILE A 49 -8.68 50.06 -5.11
N GLN A 50 -9.70 49.61 -5.84
CA GLN A 50 -10.70 48.73 -5.26
C GLN A 50 -10.03 47.38 -4.98
N LYS A 51 -9.91 47.04 -3.69
CA LYS A 51 -9.51 45.73 -3.21
C LYS A 51 -10.62 44.74 -3.56
N THR A 52 -10.57 44.13 -4.74
CA THR A 52 -11.35 42.94 -5.06
C THR A 52 -10.72 41.75 -4.34
N SER A 53 -11.20 41.53 -3.11
CA SER A 53 -11.11 40.23 -2.45
C SER A 53 -11.95 39.22 -3.23
N GLU A 54 -11.29 38.20 -3.74
CA GLU A 54 -11.69 36.78 -3.77
C GLU A 54 -10.94 36.12 -4.92
N LEU A 55 -9.70 35.72 -4.65
CA LEU A 55 -9.17 34.54 -5.32
C LEU A 55 -10.03 33.38 -4.83
N THR A 56 -10.98 32.94 -5.65
CA THR A 56 -11.60 31.63 -5.51
C THR A 56 -10.52 30.57 -5.74
N LEU A 57 -9.85 30.18 -4.66
CA LEU A 57 -8.88 29.09 -4.63
C LEU A 57 -9.55 27.80 -5.15
N PRO A 58 -8.79 26.86 -5.76
CA PRO A 58 -9.34 25.57 -6.15
C PRO A 58 -9.99 24.93 -4.91
N ARG A 59 -11.31 24.76 -4.97
CA ARG A 59 -12.13 24.14 -3.91
C ARG A 59 -11.55 22.76 -3.63
N TYR A 60 -10.94 22.57 -2.46
CA TYR A 60 -10.60 21.24 -1.95
C TYR A 60 -11.80 20.30 -2.16
N LYS A 61 -11.53 19.04 -2.53
CA LYS A 61 -12.60 18.05 -2.72
C LYS A 61 -13.16 17.69 -1.33
N LYS A 62 -14.48 17.65 -1.18
CA LYS A 62 -15.09 17.07 0.02
C LYS A 62 -14.76 15.58 0.10
N ALA A 63 -14.49 15.08 1.30
CA ALA A 63 -14.44 13.64 1.52
C ALA A 63 -15.78 13.02 1.07
N PRO A 64 -15.74 11.93 0.28
CA PRO A 64 -16.97 11.25 -0.13
C PRO A 64 -17.63 10.59 1.08
N ASP A 65 -18.90 10.26 0.93
CA ASP A 65 -19.60 9.45 1.92
C ASP A 65 -18.99 8.04 2.01
N LEU A 66 -19.01 7.46 3.20
CA LEU A 66 -18.70 6.04 3.41
C LEU A 66 -19.90 5.22 2.92
N VAL A 67 -19.71 4.49 1.83
CA VAL A 67 -20.76 3.75 1.11
C VAL A 67 -20.40 2.26 1.02
N GLY A 68 -21.42 1.40 0.93
CA GLY A 68 -21.22 -0.04 0.81
C GLY A 68 -20.60 -0.70 2.05
N ILE A 69 -20.65 -0.05 3.22
CA ILE A 69 -20.05 -0.59 4.45
C ILE A 69 -20.82 -1.83 4.90
N SER A 70 -20.12 -2.96 4.93
CA SER A 70 -20.67 -4.27 5.27
C SER A 70 -20.75 -4.50 6.78
N HIS A 71 -19.80 -3.96 7.55
CA HIS A 71 -19.72 -4.14 9.01
C HIS A 71 -19.01 -2.96 9.68
N TYR A 72 -19.30 -2.73 10.96
CA TYR A 72 -18.72 -1.68 11.78
C TYR A 72 -18.09 -2.28 13.04
N ILE A 73 -16.87 -1.84 13.37
CA ILE A 73 -16.13 -2.23 14.58
C ILE A 73 -15.80 -0.96 15.36
N ASN A 74 -15.90 -1.02 16.70
CA ASN A 74 -15.74 0.13 17.62
C ASN A 74 -16.74 1.28 17.42
N THR A 75 -17.75 1.13 16.56
CA THR A 75 -18.79 2.14 16.31
C THR A 75 -20.08 1.51 15.78
N THR A 76 -21.10 2.34 15.53
CA THR A 76 -22.31 2.00 14.76
C THR A 76 -22.49 3.02 13.62
N PRO A 77 -23.31 2.74 12.59
CA PRO A 77 -23.56 3.70 11.51
C PRO A 77 -24.05 5.06 12.02
N GLU A 78 -24.96 5.06 13.00
CA GLU A 78 -25.55 6.26 13.57
C GLU A 78 -24.51 7.05 14.35
N LYS A 79 -23.75 6.37 15.23
CA LYS A 79 -22.69 6.97 16.03
C LYS A 79 -21.62 7.58 15.14
N LEU A 80 -21.14 6.86 14.14
CA LEU A 80 -20.10 7.35 13.23
C LEU A 80 -20.55 8.60 12.47
N LYS A 81 -21.81 8.61 11.99
CA LYS A 81 -22.37 9.76 11.28
C LYS A 81 -22.45 11.00 12.16
N GLU A 82 -22.80 10.85 13.43
CA GLU A 82 -22.83 11.94 14.40
C GLU A 82 -21.41 12.42 14.77
N GLU A 83 -20.45 11.51 14.90
CA GLU A 83 -19.08 11.83 15.29
C GLU A 83 -18.29 12.58 14.21
N ILE A 84 -18.61 12.39 12.92
CA ILE A 84 -17.89 13.06 11.82
C ILE A 84 -18.10 14.59 11.82
N ASP A 85 -19.29 15.06 12.21
CA ASP A 85 -19.66 16.47 12.06
C ASP A 85 -18.75 17.39 12.89
N GLY A 86 -18.14 18.38 12.23
CA GLY A 86 -17.28 19.35 12.88
C GLY A 86 -15.98 18.79 13.45
N LYS A 87 -15.55 17.56 13.10
CA LYS A 87 -14.26 16.98 13.50
C LYS A 87 -13.23 17.03 12.36
N VAL A 88 -11.95 17.11 12.72
CA VAL A 88 -10.88 16.79 11.76
C VAL A 88 -10.88 15.29 11.59
N VAL A 89 -10.96 14.78 10.35
CA VAL A 89 -11.09 13.35 10.10
C VAL A 89 -9.87 12.81 9.36
N LEU A 90 -9.22 11.80 9.92
CA LEU A 90 -8.22 10.99 9.22
C LEU A 90 -8.88 9.70 8.73
N TYR A 91 -8.99 9.54 7.42
CA TYR A 91 -9.42 8.31 6.78
C TYR A 91 -8.18 7.48 6.44
N ASP A 92 -8.03 6.33 7.09
CA ASP A 92 -6.94 5.38 6.85
C ASP A 92 -7.47 4.19 6.06
N ILE A 93 -7.10 4.10 4.77
CA ILE A 93 -7.45 2.95 3.95
C ILE A 93 -6.38 1.88 4.14
N TRP A 94 -6.78 0.73 4.70
CA TRP A 94 -5.86 -0.32 5.15
C TRP A 94 -6.44 -1.72 4.93
N THR A 95 -5.59 -2.74 5.04
CA THR A 95 -5.98 -4.14 5.21
C THR A 95 -5.01 -4.82 6.19
N TYR A 96 -5.48 -5.77 6.99
CA TYR A 96 -4.68 -6.27 8.12
C TYR A 96 -3.54 -7.22 7.74
N SER A 97 -3.56 -7.82 6.53
CA SER A 97 -2.46 -8.66 6.06
C SER A 97 -1.38 -7.89 5.26
N CYS A 98 -1.56 -6.59 5.04
CA CYS A 98 -0.57 -5.75 4.36
C CYS A 98 0.52 -5.27 5.34
N ILE A 99 1.77 -5.69 5.14
CA ILE A 99 2.90 -5.28 6.00
C ILE A 99 3.08 -3.76 6.06
N ASN A 100 2.90 -3.06 4.93
CA ASN A 100 3.05 -1.61 4.86
C ASN A 100 1.95 -0.92 5.69
N CYS A 101 0.72 -1.46 5.69
CA CYS A 101 -0.35 -0.97 6.56
C CYS A 101 0.01 -1.17 8.03
N VAL A 102 0.38 -2.40 8.40
CA VAL A 102 0.70 -2.79 9.78
C VAL A 102 1.77 -1.88 10.39
N ARG A 103 2.81 -1.51 9.61
CA ARG A 103 3.87 -0.61 10.07
C ARG A 103 3.41 0.82 10.34
N THR A 104 2.30 1.26 9.75
CA THR A 104 1.74 2.59 10.04
C THR A 104 0.88 2.63 11.31
N LEU A 105 0.34 1.49 11.75
CA LEU A 105 -0.62 1.42 12.86
C LEU A 105 -0.10 1.98 14.19
N PRO A 106 1.18 1.81 14.59
CA PRO A 106 1.70 2.42 15.81
C PRO A 106 1.58 3.95 15.84
N TYR A 107 1.80 4.62 14.70
CA TYR A 107 1.61 6.07 14.59
C TYR A 107 0.14 6.46 14.67
N ILE A 108 -0.74 5.73 13.96
CA ILE A 108 -2.17 6.04 13.90
C ILE A 108 -2.83 5.87 15.27
N THR A 109 -2.51 4.77 15.97
CA THR A 109 -3.00 4.53 17.34
C THR A 109 -2.47 5.60 18.31
N SER A 110 -1.20 5.98 18.20
CA SER A 110 -0.64 7.09 18.99
C SER A 110 -1.34 8.43 18.71
N TRP A 111 -1.64 8.74 17.45
CA TRP A 111 -2.39 9.95 17.11
C TRP A 111 -3.83 9.91 17.62
N ASN A 112 -4.47 8.74 17.61
CA ASN A 112 -5.81 8.58 18.17
C ASN A 112 -5.81 8.84 19.68
N GLU A 113 -4.86 8.25 20.41
CA GLU A 113 -4.72 8.46 21.86
C GLU A 113 -4.46 9.94 22.19
N LYS A 114 -3.63 10.59 21.38
CA LYS A 114 -3.17 11.95 21.63
C LYS A 114 -4.21 13.03 21.27
N TYR A 115 -4.90 12.90 20.14
CA TYR A 115 -5.67 14.00 19.56
C TYR A 115 -7.19 13.78 19.53
N SER A 116 -7.69 12.61 19.96
CA SER A 116 -9.13 12.32 19.91
C SER A 116 -9.98 13.31 20.73
N ASP A 117 -9.49 13.68 21.92
CA ASP A 117 -10.15 14.66 22.80
C ASP A 117 -10.12 16.10 22.21
N ASP A 118 -9.11 16.43 21.39
CA ASP A 118 -8.97 17.74 20.75
C ASP A 118 -9.84 17.91 19.49
N GLY A 119 -10.41 16.80 19.01
CA GLY A 119 -11.31 16.81 17.86
C GLY A 119 -10.80 16.10 16.62
N LEU A 120 -9.78 15.24 16.75
CA LEU A 120 -9.45 14.27 15.72
C LEU A 120 -10.42 13.09 15.79
N LEU A 121 -10.90 12.66 14.63
CA LEU A 121 -11.58 11.39 14.45
C LEU A 121 -10.78 10.57 13.44
N ILE A 122 -10.35 9.38 13.83
CA ILE A 122 -9.73 8.43 12.89
C ILE A 122 -10.77 7.41 12.47
N ILE A 123 -10.85 7.12 11.17
CA ILE A 123 -11.71 6.08 10.61
C ILE A 123 -10.82 5.13 9.80
N GLY A 124 -10.65 3.91 10.31
CA GLY A 124 -10.00 2.83 9.58
C GLY A 124 -10.96 2.25 8.55
N ILE A 125 -10.75 2.55 7.27
CA ILE A 125 -11.48 1.95 6.15
C ILE A 125 -10.75 0.66 5.78
N HIS A 126 -11.25 -0.47 6.30
CA HIS A 126 -10.72 -1.78 5.99
C HIS A 126 -11.24 -2.24 4.62
N SER A 127 -10.40 -2.12 3.59
CA SER A 127 -10.70 -2.59 2.22
C SER A 127 -9.86 -3.84 1.95
N PRO A 128 -10.44 -5.02 1.73
CA PRO A 128 -9.71 -6.29 1.70
C PRO A 128 -8.96 -6.52 0.38
N GLU A 129 -7.70 -6.95 0.46
CA GLU A 129 -6.91 -7.44 -0.68
C GLU A 129 -7.29 -8.89 -1.03
N PHE A 130 -7.60 -9.72 -0.02
CA PHE A 130 -7.94 -11.14 -0.16
C PHE A 130 -9.33 -11.47 0.41
N GLU A 131 -9.95 -12.55 -0.08
CA GLU A 131 -11.32 -12.92 0.31
C GLU A 131 -11.46 -13.22 1.82
N PHE A 132 -10.44 -13.82 2.46
CA PHE A 132 -10.49 -14.10 3.89
C PHE A 132 -10.48 -12.82 4.76
N GLU A 133 -10.10 -11.68 4.19
CA GLU A 133 -10.10 -10.39 4.88
C GLU A 133 -11.49 -9.74 4.91
N LYS A 134 -12.48 -10.28 4.18
CA LYS A 134 -13.89 -9.85 4.24
C LYS A 134 -14.60 -10.32 5.51
N ASP A 135 -14.06 -11.32 6.20
CA ASP A 135 -14.63 -11.86 7.42
C ASP A 135 -14.43 -10.88 8.59
N SER A 136 -15.54 -10.39 9.15
CA SER A 136 -15.51 -9.42 10.24
C SER A 136 -14.85 -9.92 11.52
N ASP A 137 -14.84 -11.24 11.76
CA ASP A 137 -14.19 -11.81 12.94
C ASP A 137 -12.67 -11.79 12.79
N ASN A 138 -12.14 -12.05 11.59
CA ASN A 138 -10.72 -11.88 11.30
C ASN A 138 -10.28 -10.43 11.45
N VAL A 139 -11.07 -9.48 10.92
CA VAL A 139 -10.78 -8.04 11.08
C VAL A 139 -10.82 -7.64 12.55
N ARG A 140 -11.77 -8.16 13.35
CA ARG A 140 -11.85 -7.88 14.79
C ARG A 140 -10.61 -8.37 15.54
N MET A 141 -10.15 -9.59 15.27
CA MET A 141 -8.91 -10.11 15.86
C MET A 141 -7.70 -9.22 15.52
N ALA A 142 -7.61 -8.72 14.29
CA ALA A 142 -6.56 -7.79 13.91
C ALA A 142 -6.69 -6.42 14.61
N VAL A 143 -7.91 -5.87 14.71
CA VAL A 143 -8.19 -4.63 15.44
C VAL A 143 -7.74 -4.74 16.90
N GLU A 144 -8.05 -5.86 17.56
CA GLU A 144 -7.60 -6.13 18.92
C GLU A 144 -6.07 -6.31 19.01
N LYS A 145 -5.49 -7.11 18.11
CA LYS A 145 -4.03 -7.37 18.05
C LYS A 145 -3.21 -6.09 17.93
N TYR A 146 -3.67 -5.13 17.13
CA TYR A 146 -2.96 -3.89 16.87
C TYR A 146 -3.41 -2.71 17.74
N GLY A 147 -4.24 -2.95 18.78
CA GLY A 147 -4.65 -1.91 19.72
C GLY A 147 -5.51 -0.81 19.10
N ILE A 148 -6.24 -1.12 18.02
CA ILE A 148 -7.07 -0.15 17.32
C ILE A 148 -8.37 0.07 18.12
N THR A 149 -8.50 1.28 18.68
CA THR A 149 -9.67 1.69 19.47
C THR A 149 -10.58 2.68 18.73
N TYR A 150 -10.11 3.27 17.63
CA TYR A 150 -10.90 4.13 16.76
C TYR A 150 -11.90 3.33 15.91
N PRO A 151 -12.94 3.99 15.35
CA PRO A 151 -13.88 3.37 14.42
C PRO A 151 -13.22 2.68 13.23
N VAL A 152 -13.66 1.46 12.93
CA VAL A 152 -13.27 0.71 11.73
C VAL A 152 -14.51 0.30 10.94
N VAL A 153 -14.48 0.52 9.63
CA VAL A 153 -15.55 0.19 8.69
C VAL A 153 -15.05 -0.81 7.65
N LEU A 154 -15.84 -1.86 7.37
CA LEU A 154 -15.47 -2.91 6.42
C LEU A 154 -16.05 -2.59 5.04
N ASP A 155 -15.18 -2.21 4.11
CA ASP A 155 -15.48 -1.87 2.71
C ASP A 155 -15.26 -3.09 1.79
N ASN A 156 -15.98 -4.19 2.06
CA ASN A 156 -15.76 -5.49 1.43
C ASN A 156 -15.91 -5.49 -0.10
N GLU A 157 -16.76 -4.61 -0.65
CA GLU A 157 -17.03 -4.51 -2.09
C GLU A 157 -16.29 -3.34 -2.76
N HIS A 158 -15.36 -2.71 -2.02
CA HIS A 158 -14.55 -1.57 -2.47
C HIS A 158 -15.39 -0.38 -2.95
N GLU A 159 -16.58 -0.15 -2.40
CA GLU A 159 -17.42 0.98 -2.81
C GLU A 159 -16.87 2.30 -2.24
N THR A 160 -16.47 2.31 -0.98
CA THR A 160 -15.81 3.47 -0.36
C THR A 160 -14.43 3.71 -0.97
N TRP A 161 -13.64 2.66 -1.17
CA TRP A 161 -12.37 2.69 -1.90
C TRP A 161 -12.50 3.40 -3.25
N LYS A 162 -13.51 3.04 -4.05
CA LYS A 162 -13.80 3.68 -5.35
C LYS A 162 -14.25 5.12 -5.19
N ALA A 163 -15.08 5.44 -4.19
CA ALA A 163 -15.54 6.80 -3.93
C ALA A 163 -14.38 7.75 -3.60
N PHE A 164 -13.37 7.27 -2.88
CA PHE A 164 -12.11 7.97 -2.61
C PHE A 164 -11.13 8.01 -3.80
N GLU A 165 -11.47 7.36 -4.92
CA GLU A 165 -10.58 7.19 -6.08
C GLU A 165 -9.23 6.56 -5.68
N ASN A 166 -9.27 5.59 -4.75
CA ASN A 166 -8.08 4.96 -4.23
C ASN A 166 -7.56 3.83 -5.14
N ASN A 167 -6.24 3.57 -5.06
CA ASN A 167 -5.55 2.47 -5.75
C ASN A 167 -4.41 1.85 -4.91
N TYR A 168 -4.27 2.20 -3.63
CA TYR A 168 -3.10 1.83 -2.83
C TYR A 168 -3.43 1.50 -1.38
N TRP A 169 -2.65 0.58 -0.81
CA TRP A 169 -2.58 0.29 0.62
C TRP A 169 -1.16 0.60 1.15
N PRO A 170 -1.01 1.26 2.32
CA PRO A 170 -1.99 2.13 2.95
C PRO A 170 -2.17 3.43 2.14
N ARG A 171 -3.25 4.17 2.40
CA ARG A 171 -3.40 5.56 1.98
C ARG A 171 -4.18 6.35 3.01
N LYS A 172 -3.74 7.59 3.28
CA LYS A 172 -4.30 8.44 4.32
C LYS A 172 -4.87 9.71 3.70
N TYR A 173 -6.09 10.06 4.05
CA TYR A 173 -6.70 11.35 3.71
C TYR A 173 -7.03 12.08 4.99
N VAL A 174 -6.61 13.34 5.11
CA VAL A 174 -6.97 14.18 6.26
C VAL A 174 -7.92 15.27 5.79
N ALA A 175 -9.13 15.26 6.33
CA ALA A 175 -10.16 16.26 6.09
C ALA A 175 -10.28 17.24 7.26
N ASP A 176 -10.55 18.49 6.96
CA ASP A 176 -10.86 19.49 8.00
C ASP A 176 -12.27 19.33 8.58
N HIS A 177 -12.60 20.16 9.56
CA HIS A 177 -13.89 20.16 10.26
C HIS A 177 -15.11 20.50 9.39
N GLU A 178 -14.90 20.97 8.15
CA GLU A 178 -15.97 21.19 7.17
C GLU A 178 -16.09 20.00 6.18
N GLY A 179 -15.20 19.01 6.31
CA GLY A 179 -15.14 17.78 5.51
C GLY A 179 -14.33 17.91 4.22
N TYR A 180 -13.56 18.97 4.03
CA TYR A 180 -12.70 19.12 2.84
C TYR A 180 -11.38 18.38 3.03
N ILE A 181 -10.97 17.56 2.06
CA ILE A 181 -9.66 16.87 2.10
C ILE A 181 -8.55 17.91 1.91
N ARG A 182 -7.70 18.04 2.93
CA ARG A 182 -6.58 19.00 2.99
C ARG A 182 -5.22 18.36 2.82
N TYR A 183 -5.16 17.03 2.93
CA TYR A 183 -3.94 16.25 2.74
C TYR A 183 -4.27 14.83 2.29
N ASP A 184 -3.36 14.26 1.51
CA ASP A 184 -3.43 12.92 0.94
C ASP A 184 -2.00 12.36 0.90
N HIS A 185 -1.82 11.16 1.45
CA HIS A 185 -0.55 10.45 1.45
C HIS A 185 -0.74 9.00 1.03
N ILE A 186 -0.03 8.60 -0.03
CA ILE A 186 0.03 7.23 -0.52
C ILE A 186 1.23 6.52 0.11
N GLY A 187 1.00 5.33 0.64
CA GLY A 187 2.05 4.43 1.13
C GLY A 187 2.40 4.60 2.61
N GLU A 188 3.43 3.84 3.02
CA GLU A 188 4.04 3.91 4.34
C GLU A 188 4.97 5.13 4.43
N GLY A 189 4.97 5.83 5.57
CA GLY A 189 5.86 6.96 5.85
C GLY A 189 5.14 8.30 6.01
N ALA A 190 5.91 9.38 5.87
CA ALA A 190 5.48 10.78 6.02
C ALA A 190 4.73 11.06 7.33
N TYR A 191 5.12 10.40 8.42
CA TYR A 191 4.42 10.47 9.71
C TYR A 191 4.47 11.86 10.31
N GLU A 192 5.66 12.46 10.39
CA GLU A 192 5.84 13.85 10.86
C GLU A 192 4.95 14.80 10.06
N LYS A 193 4.96 14.66 8.73
CA LYS A 193 4.18 15.55 7.87
C LYS A 193 2.67 15.39 8.06
N THR A 194 2.22 14.15 8.22
CA THR A 194 0.81 13.84 8.46
C THR A 194 0.36 14.43 9.79
N GLU A 195 1.16 14.28 10.84
CA GLU A 195 0.87 14.82 12.18
C GLU A 195 0.87 16.34 12.21
N GLU A 196 1.81 17.02 11.54
CA GLU A 196 1.79 18.48 11.37
C GLU A 196 0.49 18.97 10.73
N VAL A 197 -0.03 18.24 9.74
CA VAL A 197 -1.32 18.57 9.11
C VAL A 197 -2.45 18.39 10.12
N ILE A 198 -2.48 17.27 10.86
CA ILE A 198 -3.49 17.03 11.90
C ILE A 198 -3.50 18.19 12.90
N GLN A 199 -2.35 18.54 13.48
CA GLN A 199 -2.24 19.64 14.44
C GLN A 199 -2.74 20.95 13.86
N LYS A 200 -2.31 21.29 12.64
CA LYS A 200 -2.75 22.51 11.95
C LYS A 200 -4.27 22.56 11.76
N LEU A 201 -4.90 21.46 11.36
CA LEU A 201 -6.35 21.44 11.14
C LEU A 201 -7.13 21.48 12.45
N LEU A 202 -6.59 20.89 13.53
CA LEU A 202 -7.17 21.01 14.87
C LEU A 202 -7.09 22.46 15.38
N GLU A 203 -5.98 23.15 15.13
CA GLU A 203 -5.85 24.58 15.43
C GLU A 203 -6.83 25.43 14.61
N GLU A 204 -6.93 25.21 13.29
CA GLU A 204 -7.90 25.89 12.41
C GLU A 204 -9.34 25.69 12.91
N ARG A 205 -9.70 24.45 13.27
CA ARG A 205 -10.99 24.09 13.86
C ARG A 205 -11.23 24.83 15.19
N ALA A 206 -10.27 24.80 16.10
CA ALA A 206 -10.41 25.44 17.41
C ALA A 206 -10.62 26.96 17.28
N GLN A 207 -9.91 27.61 16.37
CA GLN A 207 -10.08 29.05 16.09
C GLN A 207 -11.47 29.35 15.52
N GLN A 208 -11.95 28.57 14.55
CA GLN A 208 -13.27 28.74 13.93
C GLN A 208 -14.41 28.55 14.96
N LEU A 209 -14.26 27.59 15.87
CA LEU A 209 -15.27 27.26 16.88
C LEU A 209 -15.13 28.06 18.19
N GLY A 210 -14.14 28.95 18.30
CA GLY A 210 -13.86 29.72 19.52
C GLY A 210 -13.45 28.85 20.72
N LEU A 211 -12.88 27.67 20.46
CA LEU A 211 -12.36 26.76 21.47
C LEU A 211 -10.97 27.22 21.93
N LYS A 212 -10.56 26.77 23.12
CA LYS A 212 -9.17 26.99 23.56
C LYS A 212 -8.26 26.16 22.65
N VAL A 213 -7.30 26.83 22.01
CA VAL A 213 -6.24 26.16 21.25
C VAL A 213 -5.26 25.57 22.27
N ALA A 214 -5.12 24.25 22.28
CA ALA A 214 -4.03 23.60 23.01
C ALA A 214 -2.69 24.09 22.44
N ALA A 215 -1.66 24.19 23.28
CA ALA A 215 -0.33 24.51 22.75
C ALA A 215 0.11 23.40 21.78
N ALA A 216 0.81 23.76 20.71
CA ALA A 216 1.35 22.78 19.77
C ALA A 216 2.15 21.70 20.53
N GLU A 217 1.68 20.46 20.44
CA GLU A 217 2.31 19.33 21.11
C GLU A 217 3.55 18.87 20.32
N SER A 218 4.55 18.31 21.00
CA SER A 218 5.69 17.67 20.32
C SER A 218 5.18 16.49 19.48
N LEU A 219 5.72 16.25 18.28
CA LEU A 219 5.30 15.14 17.41
C LEU A 219 5.51 13.77 18.08
N VAL A 220 4.80 12.75 17.60
CA VAL A 220 5.01 11.35 18.01
C VAL A 220 6.35 10.87 17.48
N GLU A 221 7.27 10.53 18.39
CA GLU A 221 8.58 9.98 18.07
C GLU A 221 8.55 8.45 18.24
N LEU A 222 8.60 7.72 17.12
CA LEU A 222 8.76 6.26 17.08
C LEU A 222 9.91 5.92 16.13
N ASP A 223 10.51 4.74 16.33
CA ASP A 223 11.55 4.24 15.43
C ASP A 223 10.93 3.82 14.08
N GLU A 224 11.11 4.66 13.07
CA GLU A 224 10.66 4.35 11.70
C GLU A 224 11.41 3.14 11.14
N PHE A 225 10.67 2.26 10.45
CA PHE A 225 11.29 1.14 9.76
C PHE A 225 12.23 1.61 8.65
N GLN A 226 13.49 1.19 8.73
CA GLN A 226 14.51 1.52 7.73
C GLN A 226 14.46 0.53 6.57
N HIS A 227 13.83 0.94 5.46
CA HIS A 227 13.77 0.15 4.23
C HIS A 227 15.14 0.04 3.57
N SER A 228 15.44 -1.14 2.99
CA SER A 228 16.61 -1.28 2.13
C SER A 228 16.37 -0.64 0.77
N ASN A 229 17.41 -0.04 0.18
CA ASN A 229 17.34 0.61 -1.15
C ASN A 229 16.95 -0.36 -2.28
N PHE A 230 17.23 -1.65 -2.08
CA PHE A 230 16.89 -2.72 -2.99
C PHE A 230 16.26 -3.83 -2.17
N LYS A 231 15.15 -4.40 -2.66
CA LYS A 231 14.53 -5.58 -2.09
C LYS A 231 13.78 -6.36 -3.15
N THR A 232 13.55 -7.65 -2.87
CA THR A 232 12.60 -8.45 -3.64
C THR A 232 11.24 -7.74 -3.67
N PRO A 233 10.60 -7.62 -4.85
CA PRO A 233 9.25 -7.09 -4.93
C PRO A 233 8.25 -8.06 -4.29
N GLU A 234 7.05 -7.58 -3.98
CA GLU A 234 5.98 -8.45 -3.52
C GLU A 234 5.66 -9.56 -4.55
N LEU A 235 5.58 -10.81 -4.09
CA LEU A 235 5.39 -11.99 -4.92
C LEU A 235 4.05 -12.67 -4.61
N TYR A 236 3.16 -12.68 -5.59
CA TYR A 236 1.81 -13.24 -5.45
C TYR A 236 1.69 -14.70 -5.93
N PHE A 237 0.88 -15.49 -5.22
CA PHE A 237 0.62 -16.89 -5.54
C PHE A 237 -0.68 -17.10 -6.33
N GLY A 238 -1.67 -16.22 -6.14
CA GLY A 238 -2.93 -16.27 -6.87
C GLY A 238 -2.79 -15.83 -8.33
N TYR A 239 -3.42 -16.55 -9.26
CA TYR A 239 -3.27 -16.26 -10.70
C TYR A 239 -3.78 -14.87 -11.10
N LYS A 240 -4.75 -14.31 -10.36
CA LYS A 240 -5.31 -12.98 -10.66
C LYS A 240 -4.29 -11.88 -10.38
N PHE A 241 -3.55 -11.98 -9.28
CA PHE A 241 -2.57 -10.98 -8.84
C PHE A 241 -1.21 -11.18 -9.50
N ALA A 242 -0.88 -12.43 -9.84
CA ALA A 242 0.35 -12.80 -10.54
C ALA A 242 0.32 -12.54 -12.05
N PHE A 243 -0.84 -12.21 -12.64
CA PHE A 243 -0.95 -12.00 -14.08
C PHE A 243 0.03 -10.90 -14.56
N GLY A 244 0.91 -11.26 -15.51
CA GLY A 244 1.95 -10.37 -16.02
C GLY A 244 3.19 -10.24 -15.12
N ARG A 245 3.22 -10.88 -13.95
CA ARG A 245 4.38 -10.94 -13.05
C ARG A 245 5.10 -12.28 -13.26
N ASN A 246 6.29 -12.24 -13.85
CA ASN A 246 7.10 -13.44 -14.12
C ASN A 246 7.80 -13.96 -12.86
N GLN A 247 7.03 -14.29 -11.81
CA GLN A 247 7.51 -14.51 -10.44
C GLN A 247 7.52 -15.99 -9.98
N LEU A 248 6.77 -16.87 -10.66
CA LEU A 248 6.86 -18.31 -10.46
C LEU A 248 7.90 -18.89 -11.41
N GLY A 249 8.98 -19.44 -10.86
CA GLY A 249 10.11 -19.94 -11.64
C GLY A 249 9.99 -21.40 -12.11
N ASN A 250 8.96 -22.12 -11.69
CA ASN A 250 8.67 -23.46 -12.20
C ASN A 250 8.31 -23.42 -13.70
N MET A 251 8.73 -24.44 -14.46
CA MET A 251 8.46 -24.52 -15.90
C MET A 251 6.97 -24.67 -16.23
N GLU A 252 6.20 -25.25 -15.32
CA GLU A 252 4.76 -25.45 -15.45
C GLU A 252 3.99 -24.12 -15.40
N GLY A 253 4.55 -23.09 -14.75
CA GLY A 253 3.92 -21.78 -14.60
C GLY A 253 2.62 -21.81 -13.79
N PHE A 254 1.88 -20.69 -13.84
CA PHE A 254 0.56 -20.57 -13.22
C PHE A 254 -0.48 -21.28 -14.08
N ASN A 255 -1.30 -22.14 -13.45
CA ASN A 255 -2.34 -22.91 -14.12
C ASN A 255 -3.69 -22.68 -13.41
N PRO A 256 -4.46 -21.66 -13.81
CA PRO A 256 -5.66 -21.24 -13.09
C PRO A 256 -6.64 -22.39 -12.85
N GLU A 257 -7.03 -22.55 -11.57
CA GLU A 257 -7.98 -23.55 -11.07
C GLU A 257 -7.58 -25.02 -11.26
N GLN A 258 -6.32 -25.29 -11.63
CA GLN A 258 -5.81 -26.65 -11.84
C GLN A 258 -4.88 -27.08 -10.72
N GLU A 259 -4.90 -28.39 -10.44
CA GLU A 259 -3.89 -29.07 -9.63
C GLU A 259 -2.70 -29.45 -10.52
N VAL A 260 -1.52 -29.00 -10.13
CA VAL A 260 -0.29 -29.22 -10.89
C VAL A 260 0.77 -29.77 -9.96
N LYS A 261 1.47 -30.80 -10.43
CA LYS A 261 2.67 -31.29 -9.76
C LYS A 261 3.86 -30.45 -10.20
N TYR A 262 4.44 -29.74 -9.27
CA TYR A 262 5.62 -28.91 -9.46
C TYR A 262 6.88 -29.65 -8.98
N SER A 263 8.01 -29.33 -9.61
CA SER A 263 9.33 -29.75 -9.15
C SER A 263 10.31 -28.60 -9.30
N ILE A 264 11.19 -28.45 -8.31
CA ILE A 264 12.15 -27.33 -8.27
C ILE A 264 13.33 -27.64 -9.22
N PRO A 265 13.66 -26.74 -10.16
CA PRO A 265 14.79 -26.92 -11.07
C PRO A 265 16.14 -26.65 -10.36
N ASP A 266 17.24 -27.13 -10.96
CA ASP A 266 18.60 -26.91 -10.42
C ASP A 266 19.02 -25.44 -10.44
N ASN A 267 18.49 -24.64 -11.39
CA ASN A 267 18.85 -23.24 -11.57
C ASN A 267 17.73 -22.31 -11.10
N LEU A 268 17.99 -21.58 -10.02
CA LEU A 268 17.05 -20.64 -9.42
C LEU A 268 17.44 -19.20 -9.78
N GLN A 269 16.43 -18.40 -10.12
CA GLN A 269 16.57 -16.98 -10.42
C GLN A 269 16.21 -16.16 -9.19
N GLN A 270 16.96 -15.07 -9.00
CA GLN A 270 16.68 -14.10 -7.94
C GLN A 270 15.26 -13.52 -8.12
N HIS A 271 14.54 -13.37 -7.01
CA HIS A 271 13.19 -12.79 -6.93
C HIS A 271 12.07 -13.66 -7.52
N ASN A 272 12.35 -14.92 -7.86
CA ASN A 272 11.34 -15.88 -8.25
C ASN A 272 11.15 -16.92 -7.14
N PHE A 273 9.91 -17.33 -6.92
CA PHE A 273 9.62 -18.47 -6.04
C PHE A 273 9.41 -19.74 -6.86
N TYR A 274 9.67 -20.88 -6.20
CA TYR A 274 9.65 -22.21 -6.79
C TYR A 274 8.94 -23.17 -5.85
N LEU A 275 8.13 -24.06 -6.42
CA LEU A 275 7.30 -25.01 -5.71
C LEU A 275 7.80 -26.45 -5.95
N ASP A 276 7.71 -27.27 -4.91
CA ASP A 276 7.74 -28.72 -4.99
C ASP A 276 6.46 -29.30 -4.36
N GLY A 277 5.93 -30.37 -4.94
CA GLY A 277 4.68 -31.00 -4.52
C GLY A 277 3.53 -30.75 -5.50
N THR A 278 2.32 -31.18 -5.14
CA THR A 278 1.11 -30.90 -5.93
C THR A 278 0.40 -29.71 -5.33
N TRP A 279 0.19 -28.67 -6.15
CA TRP A 279 -0.43 -27.42 -5.73
C TRP A 279 -1.61 -27.07 -6.65
N LYS A 280 -2.66 -26.48 -6.07
CA LYS A 280 -3.79 -25.93 -6.81
C LYS A 280 -3.67 -24.40 -6.88
N ASN A 281 -3.72 -23.84 -8.08
CA ASN A 281 -3.61 -22.39 -8.26
C ASN A 281 -4.98 -21.72 -8.24
N LEU A 282 -5.31 -21.09 -7.11
CA LEU A 282 -6.57 -20.40 -6.87
C LEU A 282 -6.48 -18.92 -7.29
N ILE A 283 -7.63 -18.24 -7.26
CA ILE A 283 -7.74 -16.82 -7.65
C ILE A 283 -6.77 -15.91 -6.89
N GLY A 284 -6.65 -16.09 -5.57
CA GLY A 284 -5.84 -15.26 -4.67
C GLY A 284 -4.63 -15.96 -4.05
N SER A 285 -4.55 -17.29 -4.16
CA SER A 285 -3.56 -18.11 -3.45
C SER A 285 -3.09 -19.31 -4.27
N MET A 286 -2.12 -20.04 -3.71
CA MET A 286 -1.90 -21.44 -4.03
C MET A 286 -2.18 -22.30 -2.81
N GLU A 287 -2.85 -23.44 -3.05
CA GLU A 287 -3.21 -24.43 -2.03
C GLU A 287 -2.36 -25.70 -2.22
N LEU A 288 -1.74 -26.19 -1.15
CA LEU A 288 -1.00 -27.44 -1.15
C LEU A 288 -1.98 -28.63 -1.15
N VAL A 289 -1.90 -29.50 -2.16
CA VAL A 289 -2.76 -30.70 -2.29
C VAL A 289 -2.06 -31.95 -1.81
N SER A 290 -0.75 -32.08 -2.02
CA SER A 290 0.02 -33.22 -1.52
C SER A 290 0.25 -33.13 0.00
N GLU A 291 0.49 -34.27 0.64
CA GLU A 291 0.74 -34.35 2.10
C GLU A 291 1.87 -33.43 2.59
N THR A 292 2.86 -33.23 1.74
CA THR A 292 3.99 -32.34 1.95
C THR A 292 4.24 -31.51 0.71
N GLY A 293 4.80 -30.32 0.89
CA GLY A 293 5.28 -29.47 -0.19
C GLY A 293 6.43 -28.59 0.28
N SER A 294 7.14 -27.99 -0.65
CA SER A 294 8.13 -26.97 -0.31
C SER A 294 8.08 -25.77 -1.23
N ILE A 295 8.54 -24.63 -0.71
CA ILE A 295 8.67 -23.40 -1.47
C ILE A 295 10.12 -22.91 -1.32
N LYS A 296 10.81 -22.69 -2.43
CA LYS A 296 12.13 -22.04 -2.45
C LYS A 296 12.06 -20.66 -3.05
N LEU A 297 12.81 -19.73 -2.47
CA LEU A 297 12.85 -18.34 -2.88
C LEU A 297 14.25 -17.75 -2.66
N PRO A 298 15.04 -17.53 -3.72
CA PRO A 298 16.19 -16.64 -3.65
C PRO A 298 15.71 -15.19 -3.53
N TYR A 299 15.93 -14.56 -2.37
CA TYR A 299 15.45 -13.21 -2.07
C TYR A 299 16.60 -12.27 -1.67
N HIS A 300 16.32 -10.97 -1.70
CA HIS A 300 17.15 -9.95 -1.08
C HIS A 300 16.25 -9.05 -0.22
N ALA A 301 16.39 -9.07 1.10
CA ALA A 301 15.63 -8.25 2.03
C ALA A 301 16.23 -8.31 3.44
N LYS A 302 15.78 -7.42 4.32
CA LYS A 302 16.04 -7.51 5.76
C LYS A 302 14.97 -8.31 6.48
N GLU A 303 13.72 -8.20 6.03
CA GLU A 303 12.60 -9.00 6.53
C GLU A 303 11.87 -9.74 5.41
N VAL A 304 11.35 -10.92 5.74
CA VAL A 304 10.43 -11.68 4.88
C VAL A 304 9.17 -11.97 5.68
N ASN A 305 8.03 -11.68 5.08
CA ASN A 305 6.72 -12.01 5.62
C ASN A 305 5.96 -12.85 4.60
N ILE A 306 5.06 -13.70 5.10
CA ILE A 306 4.10 -14.44 4.28
C ILE A 306 2.68 -14.11 4.71
N VAL A 307 1.77 -14.03 3.74
CA VAL A 307 0.33 -14.08 4.01
C VAL A 307 -0.13 -15.49 3.70
N THR A 308 -0.65 -16.16 4.73
CA THR A 308 -1.04 -17.57 4.64
C THR A 308 -2.28 -17.83 5.47
N ALA A 309 -3.02 -18.86 5.09
CA ALA A 309 -4.20 -19.36 5.77
C ALA A 309 -4.16 -20.90 5.83
N LYS A 310 -5.12 -21.44 6.60
CA LYS A 310 -5.30 -22.88 6.86
C LYS A 310 -4.18 -23.46 7.73
N GLU A 311 -4.55 -24.39 8.60
CA GLU A 311 -3.63 -24.90 9.60
C GLU A 311 -2.46 -25.67 8.98
N ALA A 312 -1.25 -25.26 9.31
CA ALA A 312 -0.03 -25.90 8.82
C ALA A 312 1.14 -25.67 9.80
N GLU A 313 2.03 -26.65 9.89
CA GLU A 313 3.37 -26.43 10.44
C GLU A 313 4.33 -26.20 9.27
N ILE A 314 5.10 -25.10 9.34
CA ILE A 314 6.12 -24.77 8.35
C ILE A 314 7.49 -24.75 9.05
N THR A 315 8.43 -25.53 8.52
CA THR A 315 9.84 -25.44 8.91
C THR A 315 10.57 -24.51 7.95
N ILE A 316 11.39 -23.61 8.49
CA ILE A 316 12.08 -22.57 7.74
C ILE A 316 13.59 -22.87 7.71
N LEU A 317 14.16 -22.83 6.51
CA LEU A 317 15.60 -22.91 6.30
C LEU A 317 16.07 -21.68 5.53
N ILE A 318 17.29 -21.22 5.87
CA ILE A 318 18.04 -20.23 5.10
C ILE A 318 19.33 -20.89 4.62
N ASP A 319 19.61 -20.78 3.33
CA ASP A 319 20.82 -21.29 2.70
C ASP A 319 21.06 -22.79 2.98
N GLY A 320 19.96 -23.56 3.06
CA GLY A 320 19.95 -24.99 3.35
C GLY A 320 20.19 -25.36 4.81
N MET A 321 20.28 -24.37 5.71
CA MET A 321 20.52 -24.55 7.14
C MET A 321 19.26 -24.18 7.95
N PRO A 322 19.02 -24.85 9.09
CA PRO A 322 17.96 -24.43 10.02
C PRO A 322 18.12 -22.98 10.44
N LEU A 323 17.00 -22.27 10.60
CA LEU A 323 17.02 -20.88 11.01
C LEU A 323 17.67 -20.72 12.40
N THR A 324 18.51 -19.70 12.54
CA THR A 324 19.12 -19.32 13.82
C THR A 324 18.41 -18.10 14.38
N SER A 325 18.56 -17.83 15.68
CA SER A 325 17.96 -16.68 16.35
C SER A 325 18.37 -15.31 15.77
N GLU A 326 19.42 -15.26 14.95
CA GLU A 326 19.82 -14.04 14.23
C GLU A 326 18.85 -13.64 13.12
N TYR A 327 18.09 -14.60 12.59
CA TYR A 327 17.17 -14.42 11.46
C TYR A 327 15.71 -14.71 11.82
N GLU A 328 15.41 -15.14 13.04
CA GLU A 328 14.05 -15.48 13.48
C GLU A 328 13.14 -14.26 13.41
N GLY A 329 12.10 -14.35 12.58
CA GLY A 329 11.01 -13.38 12.60
C GLY A 329 10.13 -13.50 13.85
N ASN A 330 9.30 -12.50 14.09
CA ASN A 330 8.48 -12.38 15.30
C ASN A 330 7.46 -13.52 15.49
N ASP A 331 7.08 -14.20 14.41
CA ASP A 331 6.15 -15.32 14.45
C ASP A 331 6.85 -16.69 14.48
N VAL A 332 8.18 -16.72 14.46
CA VAL A 332 8.97 -17.95 14.43
C VAL A 332 9.34 -18.40 15.83
N THR A 333 9.25 -19.71 16.06
CA THR A 333 9.77 -20.35 17.27
C THR A 333 10.54 -21.60 16.88
N LEU A 334 11.84 -21.66 17.22
CA LEU A 334 12.71 -22.79 16.92
C LEU A 334 12.76 -23.11 15.41
N GLY A 335 12.85 -22.07 14.58
CA GLY A 335 12.89 -22.20 13.12
C GLY A 335 11.60 -22.71 12.47
N LYS A 336 10.46 -22.65 13.17
CA LYS A 336 9.15 -23.05 12.67
C LYS A 336 8.08 -21.99 12.91
N ILE A 337 7.04 -22.02 12.09
CA ILE A 337 5.78 -21.34 12.38
C ILE A 337 4.63 -22.34 12.43
N MET A 338 3.63 -22.02 13.26
CA MET A 338 2.32 -22.67 13.27
C MET A 338 1.30 -21.69 12.70
N VAL A 339 0.72 -22.03 11.55
CA VAL A 339 -0.39 -21.27 10.97
C VAL A 339 -1.66 -21.69 11.69
N THR A 340 -2.31 -20.75 12.38
CA THR A 340 -3.55 -21.01 13.14
C THR A 340 -4.71 -20.13 12.68
N GLU A 341 -4.42 -19.05 11.98
CA GLU A 341 -5.39 -18.07 11.50
C GLU A 341 -4.90 -17.42 10.20
N PRO A 342 -5.80 -16.92 9.34
CA PRO A 342 -5.40 -16.26 8.11
C PRO A 342 -4.86 -14.85 8.42
N ARG A 343 -3.55 -14.63 8.22
CA ARG A 343 -2.92 -13.33 8.44
C ARG A 343 -1.54 -13.23 7.81
N LEU A 344 -0.90 -12.07 8.01
CA LEU A 344 0.53 -11.88 7.82
C LEU A 344 1.33 -12.53 8.96
N TYR A 345 2.37 -13.28 8.60
CA TYR A 345 3.36 -13.86 9.51
C TYR A 345 4.76 -13.34 9.15
N ASN A 346 5.47 -12.78 10.12
CA ASN A 346 6.86 -12.37 9.97
C ASN A 346 7.77 -13.58 10.20
N ILE A 347 8.35 -14.10 9.12
CA ILE A 347 9.12 -15.34 9.13
C ILE A 347 10.62 -15.12 9.19
N ILE A 348 11.12 -14.01 8.65
CA ILE A 348 12.53 -13.62 8.74
C ILE A 348 12.61 -12.17 9.24
N SER A 349 13.45 -11.93 10.24
CA SER A 349 13.89 -10.58 10.61
C SER A 349 15.38 -10.62 10.91
N SER A 350 16.15 -9.75 10.26
CA SER A 350 17.60 -9.67 10.39
C SER A 350 18.03 -8.23 10.62
N LYS A 351 19.28 -7.99 11.04
CA LYS A 351 19.75 -6.63 11.29
C LYS A 351 19.98 -5.82 10.01
N GLU A 352 20.52 -6.47 8.98
CA GLU A 352 20.94 -5.87 7.72
C GLU A 352 20.31 -6.65 6.55
N ALA A 353 20.04 -5.98 5.44
CA ALA A 353 19.54 -6.66 4.25
C ALA A 353 20.60 -7.58 3.65
N GLY A 354 20.18 -8.79 3.24
CA GLY A 354 21.06 -9.81 2.69
C GLY A 354 20.40 -10.58 1.55
N THR A 355 21.22 -11.20 0.70
CA THR A 355 20.76 -12.14 -0.33
C THR A 355 20.87 -13.57 0.21
N HIS A 356 19.75 -14.28 0.22
CA HIS A 356 19.66 -15.63 0.79
C HIS A 356 18.72 -16.51 -0.05
N LEU A 357 18.86 -17.82 0.10
CA LEU A 357 17.88 -18.81 -0.34
C LEU A 357 16.98 -19.20 0.83
N LEU A 358 15.73 -18.73 0.81
CA LEU A 358 14.69 -19.20 1.72
C LEU A 358 14.14 -20.55 1.22
N GLU A 359 13.95 -21.48 2.14
CA GLU A 359 13.18 -22.71 1.91
C GLU A 359 12.14 -22.88 3.01
N LEU A 360 10.88 -23.03 2.61
CA LEU A 360 9.76 -23.37 3.46
C LEU A 360 9.42 -24.84 3.21
N ILE A 361 9.43 -25.66 4.25
CA ILE A 361 8.97 -27.05 4.20
C ILE A 361 7.63 -27.11 4.91
N ILE A 362 6.58 -27.43 4.16
CA ILE A 362 5.20 -27.42 4.62
C ILE A 362 4.72 -28.86 4.81
N SER A 363 4.10 -29.08 5.96
CA SER A 363 3.31 -30.28 6.24
C SER A 363 1.84 -29.91 6.39
N ASN A 364 0.97 -30.86 6.04
CA ASN A 364 -0.49 -30.78 6.00
C ASN A 364 -1.05 -30.30 4.66
N PRO A 365 -1.85 -31.13 3.97
CA PRO A 365 -2.59 -30.69 2.79
C PRO A 365 -3.66 -29.66 3.20
N GLY A 366 -3.97 -28.76 2.27
CA GLY A 366 -4.90 -27.64 2.46
C GLY A 366 -4.24 -26.34 2.89
N PHE A 367 -2.93 -26.30 3.17
CA PHE A 367 -2.18 -25.06 3.40
C PHE A 367 -2.36 -24.09 2.23
N GLU A 368 -2.69 -22.83 2.51
CA GLU A 368 -2.83 -21.78 1.49
C GLU A 368 -1.81 -20.65 1.70
N ILE A 369 -1.13 -20.25 0.63
CA ILE A 369 -0.22 -19.09 0.62
C ILE A 369 -0.65 -18.08 -0.43
N TYR A 370 -0.61 -16.79 -0.08
CA TYR A 370 -1.16 -15.69 -0.88
C TYR A 370 -0.06 -14.79 -1.45
N THR A 371 0.86 -14.33 -0.60
CA THR A 371 1.95 -13.44 -0.99
C THR A 371 3.19 -13.59 -0.11
N PHE A 372 4.35 -13.29 -0.69
CA PHE A 372 5.55 -12.89 0.05
C PHE A 372 5.70 -11.38 0.01
N THR A 373 5.92 -10.75 1.17
CA THR A 373 6.24 -9.32 1.28
C THR A 373 7.55 -9.12 2.04
N PHE A 374 8.20 -7.97 1.80
CA PHE A 374 9.59 -7.74 2.19
C PHE A 374 9.80 -6.40 2.90
N GLY A 375 10.62 -6.44 3.95
CA GLY A 375 11.08 -5.29 4.73
C GLY A 375 12.46 -4.83 4.32
#